data_AF-A0A482W1R3-F1
#
_entry.id   AF-A0A482W1R3-F1
#
_cell.length_a   1.000
_cell.length_b   1.000
_cell.length_c   1.000
_cell.angle_alpha   90.00
_cell.angle_beta   90.00
_cell.angle_gamma   90.00
#
_symmetry.space_group_name_H-M   'P 1'
#
loop_
_entity.id
_entity.type
_entity.pdbx_description
1 polymer ?
#
loop_
_entity_poly.entity_id
_entity_poly.type
_entity_poly.pdbx_seq_one_letter_code
_entity_poly.pdbx_strand_id
1 'polypeptide(L)'
;MITQELLINDRKRIPKYYCGRKLFDLLDQFTFLKHKEETNLVDESDQIVATLNLLRYLIIADKIGCTEIDFYLGTLEDRYFKNLKTGIDMSKEHYNLKIKEVNEEESASAKKKDCQVSVTVSGKNLMEMSSEKKIEIMNLSLLTLDVIDSLLSRVIECDKILAASLPFVVELGWSKQTLGAGARAVGYPEVTHGLFPKGGADLVLYFQRTSNLKLVEILRELEKAVSTIPPAEFVEKALQSRLKMTIPYLSRWPQAIAIMSLPPNVPSALATILTTVDDICYYAGDRSVNFNWYVRRLGVAGVYKATELYLIQDKSPEYEATWKFLNRRLAEAVQIHEILCKSDIGVSGPKDAVTSAFVTVRHC
;
A
#
# COMPACT_ATOMS: atom_id res chain seq x y z
N MET A 1 -23.46 9.21 -22.56
CA MET A 1 -24.30 8.65 -21.48
C MET A 1 -23.67 7.41 -20.84
N ILE A 2 -23.15 6.47 -21.65
CA ILE A 2 -22.52 5.20 -21.23
C ILE A 2 -21.27 5.36 -20.35
N THR A 3 -20.60 6.51 -20.38
CA THR A 3 -19.25 6.72 -19.82
C THR A 3 -19.22 7.52 -18.53
N GLN A 4 -20.23 8.36 -18.28
CA GLN A 4 -20.54 8.80 -16.91
C GLN A 4 -21.07 7.60 -16.11
N GLU A 5 -21.83 6.71 -16.77
CA GLU A 5 -22.12 5.38 -16.25
C GLU A 5 -20.84 4.57 -16.01
N LEU A 6 -19.80 4.55 -16.86
CA LEU A 6 -18.57 3.77 -16.62
C LEU A 6 -17.64 4.33 -15.52
N LEU A 7 -17.43 5.65 -15.44
CA LEU A 7 -16.67 6.28 -14.35
C LEU A 7 -17.36 6.11 -13.00
N ILE A 8 -18.68 6.26 -13.00
CA ILE A 8 -19.50 5.96 -11.84
C ILE A 8 -19.58 4.43 -11.65
N ASN A 9 -19.50 3.60 -12.69
CA ASN A 9 -19.60 2.14 -12.63
C ASN A 9 -18.33 1.46 -12.13
N ASP A 10 -17.12 2.02 -12.25
CA ASP A 10 -15.95 1.37 -11.65
C ASP A 10 -15.84 1.64 -10.14
N ARG A 11 -16.26 2.83 -9.66
CA ARG A 11 -16.54 3.04 -8.22
C ARG A 11 -17.83 2.35 -7.74
N LYS A 12 -18.81 2.06 -8.62
CA LYS A 12 -20.04 1.28 -8.30
C LYS A 12 -19.92 -0.23 -8.60
N ARG A 13 -18.82 -0.72 -9.19
CA ARG A 13 -18.68 -2.14 -9.58
C ARG A 13 -18.33 -3.01 -8.40
N ILE A 14 -17.63 -2.43 -7.43
CA ILE A 14 -17.57 -2.94 -6.09
C ILE A 14 -18.97 -2.72 -5.51
N PRO A 15 -19.73 -3.79 -5.22
CA PRO A 15 -21.05 -3.63 -4.60
C PRO A 15 -20.92 -2.73 -3.37
N LYS A 16 -21.90 -1.88 -3.12
CA LYS A 16 -21.86 -0.88 -2.03
C LYS A 16 -21.51 -1.45 -0.64
N TYR A 17 -21.61 -2.76 -0.46
CA TYR A 17 -21.25 -3.49 0.77
C TYR A 17 -19.74 -3.73 0.94
N TYR A 18 -18.95 -3.57 -0.13
CA TYR A 18 -17.51 -3.80 -0.14
C TYR A 18 -16.71 -2.49 -0.30
N CYS A 19 -17.33 -1.34 0.00
CA CYS A 19 -16.65 -0.05 0.04
C CYS A 19 -17.17 0.84 1.18
N GLY A 20 -16.29 1.70 1.68
CA GLY A 20 -16.61 2.71 2.71
C GLY A 20 -17.23 2.11 3.97
N ARG A 21 -18.15 2.87 4.59
CA ARG A 21 -18.73 2.53 5.91
C ARG A 21 -19.33 1.12 5.99
N LYS A 22 -20.00 0.63 4.95
CA LYS A 22 -20.61 -0.72 4.99
C LYS A 22 -19.57 -1.85 5.07
N LEU A 23 -18.45 -1.69 4.38
CA LEU A 23 -17.33 -2.61 4.51
C LEU A 23 -16.73 -2.51 5.91
N PHE A 24 -16.59 -1.30 6.45
CA PHE A 24 -16.02 -1.07 7.77
C PHE A 24 -16.90 -1.67 8.88
N ASP A 25 -18.22 -1.51 8.80
CA ASP A 25 -19.18 -2.12 9.74
C ASP A 25 -19.08 -3.65 9.76
N LEU A 26 -18.80 -4.26 8.59
CA LEU A 26 -18.54 -5.70 8.48
C LEU A 26 -17.19 -6.07 9.11
N LEU A 27 -16.13 -5.31 8.82
CA LEU A 27 -14.79 -5.56 9.35
C LEU A 27 -14.75 -5.40 10.88
N ASP A 28 -15.47 -4.41 11.43
CA ASP A 28 -15.58 -4.15 12.87
C ASP A 28 -16.10 -5.39 13.64
N GLN A 29 -16.83 -6.31 12.98
CA GLN A 29 -17.29 -7.59 13.58
C GLN A 29 -16.13 -8.56 13.88
N PHE A 30 -15.00 -8.43 13.21
CA PHE A 30 -13.88 -9.37 13.28
C PHE A 30 -12.55 -8.73 13.69
N THR A 31 -12.46 -7.39 13.66
CA THR A 31 -11.29 -6.61 14.08
C THR A 31 -11.43 -6.10 15.51
N PHE A 32 -11.76 -6.98 16.45
CA PHE A 32 -11.75 -6.68 17.88
C PHE A 32 -11.20 -7.87 18.68
N LEU A 33 -10.65 -7.60 19.86
CA LEU A 33 -10.20 -8.60 20.82
C LEU A 33 -11.05 -8.50 22.09
N LYS A 34 -11.68 -9.61 22.52
CA LYS A 34 -12.65 -9.61 23.65
C LYS A 34 -12.07 -9.01 24.93
N HIS A 35 -10.81 -9.30 25.22
CA HIS A 35 -10.10 -8.85 26.43
C HIS A 35 -8.86 -8.03 26.08
N LYS A 36 -8.86 -7.36 24.91
CA LYS A 36 -7.71 -6.61 24.39
C LYS A 36 -6.41 -7.43 24.44
N GLU A 37 -5.32 -6.88 24.98
CA GLU A 37 -4.02 -7.54 25.12
C GLU A 37 -4.02 -8.81 25.99
N GLU A 38 -5.04 -9.02 26.84
CA GLU A 38 -5.18 -10.22 27.69
C GLU A 38 -5.95 -11.37 27.00
N THR A 39 -6.39 -11.17 25.75
CA THR A 39 -7.11 -12.21 25.00
C THR A 39 -6.22 -13.42 24.75
N ASN A 40 -6.74 -14.64 24.93
CA ASN A 40 -6.00 -15.85 24.56
C ASN A 40 -5.88 -15.99 23.04
N LEU A 41 -4.75 -15.52 22.50
CA LEU A 41 -4.51 -15.43 21.06
C LEU A 41 -4.36 -16.80 20.38
N VAL A 42 -3.96 -17.84 21.11
CA VAL A 42 -3.82 -19.20 20.56
C VAL A 42 -5.21 -19.81 20.34
N ASP A 43 -6.12 -19.62 21.30
CA ASP A 43 -7.51 -20.11 21.20
C ASP A 43 -8.29 -19.37 20.10
N GLU A 44 -8.06 -18.08 19.91
CA GLU A 44 -8.72 -17.27 18.87
C GLU A 44 -7.91 -17.19 17.56
N SER A 45 -6.87 -18.02 17.40
CA SER A 45 -5.89 -17.92 16.32
C SER A 45 -6.51 -18.04 14.93
N ASP A 46 -7.44 -18.97 14.70
CA ASP A 46 -8.11 -19.15 13.41
C ASP A 46 -8.83 -17.88 12.95
N GLN A 47 -9.57 -17.23 13.86
CA GLN A 47 -10.28 -15.98 13.56
C GLN A 47 -9.28 -14.85 13.31
N ILE A 48 -8.26 -14.69 14.16
CA ILE A 48 -7.25 -13.63 14.01
C ILE A 48 -6.51 -13.78 12.68
N VAL A 49 -6.07 -14.99 12.35
CA VAL A 49 -5.36 -15.30 11.09
C VAL A 49 -6.26 -15.03 9.88
N ALA A 50 -7.53 -15.42 9.94
CA ALA A 50 -8.49 -15.13 8.87
C ALA A 50 -8.72 -13.62 8.69
N THR A 51 -8.92 -12.89 9.79
CA THR A 51 -9.09 -11.43 9.80
C THR A 51 -7.88 -10.73 9.20
N LEU A 52 -6.66 -11.07 9.63
CA LEU A 52 -5.44 -10.45 9.12
C LEU A 52 -5.19 -10.76 7.64
N ASN A 53 -5.49 -11.99 7.20
CA ASN A 53 -5.41 -12.34 5.79
C ASN A 53 -6.44 -11.59 4.94
N LEU A 54 -7.65 -11.38 5.45
CA LEU A 54 -8.67 -10.58 4.77
C LEU A 54 -8.22 -9.12 4.64
N LEU A 55 -7.75 -8.50 5.74
CA LEU A 55 -7.22 -7.13 5.72
C LEU A 55 -6.06 -7.01 4.73
N ARG A 56 -5.11 -7.95 4.79
CA ARG A 56 -3.99 -8.00 3.85
C ARG A 56 -4.45 -8.14 2.40
N TYR A 57 -5.44 -8.98 2.13
CA TYR A 57 -6.01 -9.13 0.79
C TYR A 57 -6.62 -7.81 0.31
N LEU A 58 -7.41 -7.13 1.15
CA LEU A 58 -8.02 -5.84 0.81
C LEU A 58 -6.97 -4.78 0.48
N ILE A 59 -5.90 -4.70 1.28
CA ILE A 59 -4.76 -3.78 1.03
C ILE A 59 -4.08 -4.07 -0.32
N ILE A 60 -3.84 -5.34 -0.63
CA ILE A 60 -3.15 -5.74 -1.87
C ILE A 60 -4.06 -5.55 -3.08
N ALA A 61 -5.34 -5.87 -2.94
CA ALA A 61 -6.33 -5.83 -4.02
C ALA A 61 -6.76 -4.39 -4.34
N ASP A 62 -6.79 -3.49 -3.35
CA ASP A 62 -7.26 -2.12 -3.52
C ASP A 62 -6.22 -1.20 -4.15
N LYS A 63 -5.79 -1.52 -5.38
CA LYS A 63 -4.76 -0.78 -6.11
C LYS A 63 -5.10 0.69 -6.42
N ILE A 64 -6.39 1.03 -6.43
CA ILE A 64 -6.94 2.33 -6.88
C ILE A 64 -7.64 3.06 -5.72
N GLY A 65 -7.71 2.48 -4.52
CA GLY A 65 -8.36 3.10 -3.35
C GLY A 65 -9.89 3.09 -3.43
N CYS A 66 -10.49 2.14 -4.15
CA CYS A 66 -11.93 2.01 -4.33
C CYS A 66 -12.65 1.50 -3.08
N THR A 67 -11.98 0.75 -2.21
CA THR A 67 -12.58 0.22 -0.98
C THR A 67 -12.49 1.19 0.19
N GLU A 68 -11.61 2.19 0.08
CA GLU A 68 -11.26 3.14 1.15
C GLU A 68 -10.58 2.48 2.37
N ILE A 69 -10.04 1.26 2.21
CA ILE A 69 -9.44 0.48 3.30
C ILE A 69 -8.31 1.23 4.00
N ASP A 70 -7.53 2.04 3.29
CA ASP A 70 -6.43 2.82 3.85
C ASP A 70 -6.89 3.76 4.99
N PHE A 71 -8.08 4.37 4.86
CA PHE A 71 -8.65 5.22 5.93
C PHE A 71 -9.08 4.40 7.15
N TYR A 72 -9.56 3.18 6.92
CA TYR A 72 -9.99 2.28 7.99
C TYR A 72 -8.82 1.73 8.79
N LEU A 73 -7.67 1.46 8.15
CA LEU A 73 -6.45 0.99 8.83
C LEU A 73 -6.01 1.96 9.94
N GLY A 74 -6.09 3.27 9.69
CA GLY A 74 -5.82 4.27 10.74
C GLY A 74 -6.74 4.15 11.95
N THR A 75 -7.98 3.68 11.76
CA THR A 75 -8.94 3.46 12.85
C THR A 75 -8.70 2.13 13.57
N LEU A 76 -7.99 1.18 12.94
CA LEU A 76 -7.63 -0.12 13.54
C LEU A 76 -6.37 -0.05 14.39
N GLU A 77 -5.51 0.95 14.18
CA GLU A 77 -4.24 1.13 14.87
C GLU A 77 -4.38 0.97 16.40
N ASP A 78 -5.25 1.78 17.02
CA ASP A 78 -5.46 1.73 18.48
C ASP A 78 -6.49 0.68 18.91
N ARG A 79 -7.48 0.37 18.05
CA ARG A 79 -8.61 -0.51 18.42
C ARG A 79 -8.26 -1.99 18.37
N TYR A 80 -7.38 -2.39 17.47
CA TYR A 80 -7.09 -3.79 17.19
C TYR A 80 -5.59 -4.08 17.15
N PHE A 81 -4.86 -3.37 16.30
CA PHE A 81 -3.47 -3.64 15.96
C PHE A 81 -2.51 -3.53 17.14
N LYS A 82 -2.58 -2.43 17.90
CA LYS A 82 -1.74 -2.23 19.09
C LYS A 82 -2.01 -3.26 20.18
N ASN A 83 -3.29 -3.53 20.48
CA ASN A 83 -3.69 -4.53 21.48
C ASN A 83 -3.22 -5.93 21.08
N LEU A 84 -3.35 -6.28 19.79
CA LEU A 84 -2.88 -7.56 19.28
C LEU A 84 -1.36 -7.68 19.37
N LYS A 85 -0.61 -6.63 19.01
CA LYS A 85 0.86 -6.65 19.12
C LYS A 85 1.32 -6.83 20.56
N THR A 86 0.75 -6.06 21.49
CA THR A 86 1.06 -6.19 22.92
C THR A 86 0.71 -7.58 23.46
N GLY A 87 -0.46 -8.13 23.10
CA GLY A 87 -0.85 -9.48 23.53
C GLY A 87 0.07 -10.58 22.99
N ILE A 88 0.58 -10.44 21.75
CA ILE A 88 1.56 -11.36 21.17
C ILE A 88 2.85 -11.33 21.98
N ASP A 89 3.38 -10.14 22.22
CA ASP A 89 4.67 -9.97 22.91
C ASP A 89 4.58 -10.53 24.34
N MET A 90 3.50 -10.22 25.07
CA MET A 90 3.22 -10.78 26.41
C MET A 90 3.09 -12.30 26.39
N SER A 91 2.35 -12.86 25.43
CA SER A 91 2.13 -14.31 25.32
C SER A 91 3.42 -15.06 24.99
N LYS A 92 4.22 -14.53 24.05
CA LYS A 92 5.53 -15.10 23.71
C LYS A 92 6.45 -15.10 24.92
N GLU A 93 6.50 -14.02 25.69
CA GLU A 93 7.31 -13.96 26.91
C GLU A 93 6.83 -14.97 27.96
N HIS A 94 5.51 -15.10 28.15
CA HIS A 94 4.92 -16.10 29.05
C HIS A 94 5.32 -17.53 28.69
N TYR A 95 5.14 -17.95 27.42
CA TYR A 95 5.50 -19.30 27.00
C TYR A 95 7.01 -19.56 27.11
N ASN A 96 7.85 -18.59 26.73
CA ASN A 96 9.30 -18.72 26.86
C ASN A 96 9.76 -18.89 28.32
N LEU A 97 9.16 -18.14 29.26
CA LEU A 97 9.42 -18.32 30.69
C LEU A 97 8.96 -19.70 31.16
N LYS A 98 7.77 -20.16 30.74
CA LYS A 98 7.24 -21.47 31.13
C LYS A 98 8.09 -22.63 30.61
N ILE A 99 8.61 -22.53 29.39
CA ILE A 99 9.55 -23.51 28.83
C ILE A 99 10.85 -23.56 29.66
N LYS A 100 11.38 -22.39 30.08
CA LYS A 100 12.57 -22.36 30.95
C LYS A 100 12.30 -23.03 32.30
N GLU A 101 11.17 -22.72 32.95
CA GLU A 101 10.77 -23.34 34.21
C GLU A 101 10.68 -24.87 34.11
N VAL A 102 10.04 -25.40 33.06
CA VAL A 102 9.91 -26.86 32.86
C VAL A 102 11.29 -27.51 32.67
N ASN A 103 12.19 -26.89 31.89
CA ASN A 103 13.55 -27.39 31.69
C ASN A 103 14.39 -27.37 32.99
N GLU A 104 14.21 -26.35 33.84
CA GLU A 104 14.87 -26.23 35.14
C GLU A 104 14.35 -27.27 36.14
N GLU A 105 13.03 -27.51 36.20
CA GLU A 105 12.40 -28.54 37.02
C GLU A 105 12.88 -29.96 36.62
N GLU A 106 12.97 -30.22 35.32
CA GLU A 106 13.47 -31.49 34.79
C GLU A 106 14.94 -31.71 35.14
N SER A 107 15.78 -30.68 34.99
CA SER A 107 17.20 -30.67 35.39
C SER A 107 17.39 -30.87 36.90
N ALA A 108 16.52 -30.28 37.73
CA ALA A 108 16.54 -30.45 39.18
C ALA A 108 16.07 -31.85 39.61
N SER A 109 15.08 -32.43 38.92
CA SER A 109 14.62 -33.81 39.15
C SER A 109 15.67 -34.85 38.77
N ALA A 110 16.42 -34.60 37.69
CA ALA A 110 17.55 -35.44 37.26
C ALA A 110 18.70 -35.40 38.28
N LYS A 111 19.00 -34.23 38.85
CA LYS A 111 19.97 -34.08 39.96
C LYS A 111 19.52 -34.75 41.27
N LYS A 112 18.21 -34.82 41.55
CA LYS A 112 17.66 -35.53 42.71
C LYS A 112 17.61 -37.05 42.53
N LYS A 113 17.47 -37.58 41.31
CA LYS A 113 17.52 -39.03 41.05
C LYS A 113 18.88 -39.69 41.34
N ASP A 114 19.95 -38.90 41.46
CA ASP A 114 21.27 -39.39 41.89
C ASP A 114 21.37 -39.57 43.43
N CYS A 115 20.33 -39.17 44.18
CA CYS A 115 20.20 -39.43 45.61
C CYS A 115 18.75 -39.79 45.97
N GLN A 116 18.51 -41.11 46.06
CA GLN A 116 17.53 -41.79 46.93
C GLN A 116 16.49 -42.68 46.22
N VAL A 117 16.39 -43.88 46.80
CA VAL A 117 15.61 -45.08 46.48
C VAL A 117 14.09 -44.82 46.42
N SER A 118 13.40 -45.42 45.44
CA SER A 118 11.95 -45.38 45.31
C SER A 118 11.27 -46.64 45.88
N VAL A 119 10.12 -46.45 46.54
CA VAL A 119 9.14 -47.48 46.93
C VAL A 119 7.82 -47.13 46.27
N THR A 120 7.20 -48.09 45.59
CA THR A 120 5.95 -47.92 44.84
C THR A 120 4.75 -48.44 45.64
N VAL A 121 3.67 -47.66 45.74
CA VAL A 121 2.34 -48.17 46.11
C VAL A 121 1.24 -47.51 45.25
N SER A 122 0.52 -48.38 44.54
CA SER A 122 -0.84 -48.33 44.00
C SER A 122 -1.59 -47.00 43.86
N GLY A 123 -1.97 -46.69 42.62
CA GLY A 123 -3.25 -46.02 42.33
C GLY A 123 -3.17 -44.95 41.24
N LYS A 124 -3.53 -45.34 40.00
CA LYS A 124 -3.81 -44.50 38.82
C LYS A 124 -3.70 -42.98 39.03
N ASN A 125 -2.59 -42.40 38.55
CA ASN A 125 -2.50 -40.95 38.36
C ASN A 125 -3.08 -40.60 36.97
N LEU A 126 -4.06 -39.69 36.94
CA LEU A 126 -4.67 -39.18 35.70
C LEU A 126 -3.63 -38.36 34.93
N MET A 127 -3.26 -38.80 33.72
CA MET A 127 -2.60 -38.03 32.65
C MET A 127 -1.57 -36.96 33.11
N GLU A 128 -0.51 -37.35 33.82
CA GLU A 128 0.69 -36.52 33.89
C GLU A 128 1.43 -36.62 32.55
N MET A 129 1.23 -35.62 31.68
CA MET A 129 2.01 -35.46 30.46
C MET A 129 3.50 -35.25 30.78
N SER A 130 4.40 -35.88 30.01
CA SER A 130 5.85 -35.71 30.15
C SER A 130 6.27 -34.25 29.92
N SER A 131 7.39 -33.83 30.52
CA SER A 131 7.98 -32.49 30.33
C SER A 131 8.21 -32.18 28.85
N GLU A 132 8.69 -33.17 28.10
CA GLU A 132 8.87 -33.10 26.64
C GLU A 132 7.58 -32.70 25.93
N LYS A 133 6.45 -33.33 26.26
CA LYS A 133 5.16 -33.06 25.63
C LYS A 133 4.58 -31.70 26.04
N LYS A 134 4.87 -31.23 27.26
CA LYS A 134 4.53 -29.86 27.69
C LYS A 134 5.28 -28.82 26.86
N ILE A 135 6.59 -29.01 26.69
CA ILE A 135 7.44 -28.12 25.90
C ILE A 135 7.01 -28.12 24.43
N GLU A 136 6.67 -29.29 23.87
CA GLU A 136 6.17 -29.41 22.50
C GLU A 136 4.89 -28.57 22.27
N ILE A 137 3.92 -28.65 23.18
CA ILE A 137 2.68 -27.85 23.10
C ILE A 137 2.96 -26.35 23.22
N MET A 138 3.89 -25.93 24.09
CA MET A 138 4.28 -24.52 24.21
C MET A 138 4.98 -24.02 22.93
N ASN A 139 5.82 -24.84 22.32
CA ASN A 139 6.46 -24.51 21.04
C ASN A 139 5.45 -24.40 19.90
N LEU A 140 4.44 -25.27 19.84
CA LEU A 140 3.33 -25.14 18.89
C LEU A 140 2.57 -23.81 19.09
N SER A 141 2.35 -23.43 20.35
CA SER A 141 1.71 -22.16 20.70
C SER A 141 2.55 -20.95 20.26
N LEU A 142 3.87 -21.00 20.49
CA LEU A 142 4.82 -19.98 20.00
C LEU A 142 4.81 -19.86 18.47
N LEU A 143 4.78 -20.99 17.75
CA LEU A 143 4.70 -21.00 16.30
C LEU A 143 3.42 -20.34 15.79
N THR A 144 2.27 -20.61 16.43
CA THR A 144 1.00 -19.95 16.12
C THR A 144 1.10 -18.44 16.33
N LEU A 145 1.71 -18.00 17.43
CA LEU A 145 1.94 -16.58 17.71
C LEU A 145 2.87 -15.95 16.67
N ASP A 146 3.91 -16.66 16.20
CA ASP A 146 4.79 -16.18 15.13
C ASP A 146 4.07 -16.01 13.80
N VAL A 147 3.13 -16.89 13.45
CA VAL A 147 2.29 -16.75 12.26
C VAL A 147 1.41 -15.51 12.36
N ILE A 148 0.76 -15.29 13.51
CA ILE A 148 -0.09 -14.12 13.76
C ILE A 148 0.75 -12.84 13.69
N ASP A 149 1.89 -12.80 14.38
CA ASP A 149 2.82 -11.66 14.40
C ASP A 149 3.27 -11.30 12.97
N SER A 150 3.67 -12.31 12.20
CA SER A 150 4.09 -12.11 10.81
C SER A 150 2.96 -11.58 9.90
N LEU A 151 1.71 -12.00 10.14
CA LEU A 151 0.53 -11.48 9.43
C LEU A 151 0.20 -10.05 9.84
N LEU A 152 0.26 -9.75 11.14
CA LEU A 152 0.00 -8.45 11.70
C LEU A 152 1.02 -7.43 11.18
N SER A 153 2.30 -7.81 11.19
CA SER A 153 3.39 -7.04 10.58
C SER A 153 3.12 -6.72 9.12
N ARG A 154 2.66 -7.70 8.34
CA ARG A 154 2.28 -7.49 6.93
C ARG A 154 1.14 -6.48 6.74
N VAL A 155 0.23 -6.35 7.69
CA VAL A 155 -0.91 -5.43 7.62
C VAL A 155 -0.53 -4.02 8.06
N ILE A 156 0.18 -3.88 9.18
CA ILE A 156 0.50 -2.57 9.80
C ILE A 156 1.77 -1.94 9.22
N GLU A 157 2.80 -2.74 9.07
CA GLU A 157 4.17 -2.23 9.00
C GLU A 157 4.57 -1.82 7.59
N CYS A 158 3.86 -2.31 6.57
CA CYS A 158 4.18 -2.00 5.19
C CYS A 158 4.18 -0.48 4.95
N ASP A 159 3.14 0.24 5.36
CA ASP A 159 3.06 1.69 5.19
C ASP A 159 4.14 2.41 6.01
N LYS A 160 4.28 2.08 7.30
CA LYS A 160 5.27 2.69 8.21
C LYS A 160 6.70 2.51 7.70
N ILE A 161 7.06 1.29 7.29
CA ILE A 161 8.39 0.98 6.76
C ILE A 161 8.62 1.68 5.43
N LEU A 162 7.63 1.65 4.51
CA LEU A 162 7.76 2.33 3.22
C LEU A 162 7.92 3.85 3.38
N ALA A 163 7.13 4.47 4.26
CA ALA A 163 7.26 5.88 4.61
C ALA A 163 8.63 6.20 5.21
N ALA A 164 9.06 5.40 6.20
CA ALA A 164 10.37 5.56 6.86
C ALA A 164 11.55 5.25 5.93
N SER A 165 11.32 4.55 4.81
CA SER A 165 12.35 4.26 3.81
C SER A 165 12.64 5.44 2.89
N LEU A 166 11.66 6.34 2.66
CA LEU A 166 11.81 7.44 1.70
C LEU A 166 13.02 8.36 1.97
N PRO A 167 13.34 8.77 3.22
CA PRO A 167 14.52 9.60 3.50
C PRO A 167 15.85 8.96 3.05
N PHE A 168 15.94 7.63 3.04
CA PHE A 168 17.16 6.90 2.66
C PHE A 168 17.32 6.74 1.15
N VAL A 169 16.31 7.07 0.35
CA VAL A 169 16.30 6.83 -1.11
C VAL A 169 17.43 7.58 -1.81
N VAL A 170 17.71 8.83 -1.44
CA VAL A 170 18.76 9.63 -2.10
C VAL A 170 20.12 8.93 -2.00
N GLU A 171 20.42 8.37 -0.82
CA GLU A 171 21.67 7.68 -0.53
C GLU A 171 21.68 6.26 -1.12
N LEU A 172 20.68 5.44 -0.77
CA LEU A 172 20.65 3.99 -1.03
C LEU A 172 19.86 3.58 -2.29
N GLY A 173 19.26 4.54 -2.99
CA GLY A 173 18.43 4.34 -4.17
C GLY A 173 17.06 3.72 -3.87
N TRP A 174 16.38 3.28 -4.92
CA TRP A 174 15.12 2.53 -4.82
C TRP A 174 15.42 1.04 -4.69
N SER A 175 15.76 0.58 -3.49
CA SER A 175 16.35 -0.74 -3.28
C SER A 175 15.84 -1.46 -2.02
N LYS A 176 16.16 -2.76 -1.90
CA LYS A 176 15.91 -3.55 -0.68
C LYS A 176 16.73 -3.04 0.51
N GLN A 177 17.91 -2.46 0.27
CA GLN A 177 18.73 -1.87 1.32
C GLN A 177 18.04 -0.65 1.95
N THR A 178 17.39 0.18 1.12
CA THR A 178 16.56 1.30 1.56
C THR A 178 15.40 0.83 2.45
N LEU A 179 14.74 -0.27 2.05
CA LEU A 179 13.68 -0.88 2.85
C LEU A 179 14.18 -1.43 4.19
N GLY A 180 15.36 -2.07 4.21
CA GLY A 180 16.00 -2.51 5.45
C GLY A 180 16.37 -1.34 6.37
N ALA A 181 16.84 -0.22 5.80
CA ALA A 181 17.13 1.00 6.55
C ALA A 181 15.85 1.63 7.15
N GLY A 182 14.77 1.72 6.35
CA GLY A 182 13.46 2.17 6.84
C GLY A 182 12.90 1.27 7.94
N ALA A 183 13.02 -0.05 7.80
CA ALA A 183 12.62 -1.01 8.82
C ALA A 183 13.34 -0.78 10.15
N ARG A 184 14.68 -0.65 10.12
CA ARG A 184 15.46 -0.31 11.32
C ARG A 184 15.02 1.01 11.95
N ALA A 185 14.74 2.03 11.14
CA ALA A 185 14.36 3.36 11.61
C ALA A 185 13.05 3.37 12.42
N VAL A 186 12.14 2.41 12.16
CA VAL A 186 10.88 2.24 12.89
C VAL A 186 10.89 1.05 13.87
N GLY A 187 12.08 0.53 14.21
CA GLY A 187 12.25 -0.49 15.25
C GLY A 187 12.17 -1.94 14.79
N TYR A 188 12.17 -2.20 13.47
CA TYR A 188 12.10 -3.56 12.92
C TYR A 188 13.47 -4.07 12.41
N PRO A 189 13.70 -5.39 12.43
CA PRO A 189 14.88 -5.99 11.82
C PRO A 189 15.01 -5.69 10.31
N GLU A 190 16.23 -5.59 9.79
CA GLU A 190 16.45 -5.34 8.34
C GLU A 190 15.85 -6.43 7.44
N VAL A 191 15.81 -7.66 7.94
CA VAL A 191 15.23 -8.81 7.22
C VAL A 191 13.73 -8.62 6.92
N THR A 192 13.06 -7.69 7.59
CA THR A 192 11.67 -7.29 7.32
C THR A 192 11.48 -6.70 5.92
N HIS A 193 12.56 -6.35 5.19
CA HIS A 193 12.42 -6.03 3.76
C HIS A 193 11.80 -7.17 2.93
N GLY A 194 11.81 -8.42 3.42
CA GLY A 194 11.12 -9.57 2.82
C GLY A 194 9.60 -9.40 2.70
N LEU A 195 9.01 -8.42 3.40
CA LEU A 195 7.61 -8.03 3.23
C LEU A 195 7.31 -7.42 1.85
N PHE A 196 8.34 -6.95 1.14
CA PHE A 196 8.23 -6.27 -0.16
C PHE A 196 8.84 -7.16 -1.25
N PRO A 197 8.06 -8.09 -1.83
CA PRO A 197 8.58 -9.08 -2.78
C PRO A 197 9.16 -8.45 -4.04
N LYS A 198 8.70 -7.26 -4.45
CA LYS A 198 9.25 -6.50 -5.58
C LYS A 198 10.28 -5.45 -5.15
N GLY A 199 10.61 -5.38 -3.86
CA GLY A 199 11.66 -4.55 -3.28
C GLY A 199 11.52 -3.08 -3.69
N GLY A 200 12.51 -2.55 -4.40
CA GLY A 200 12.52 -1.16 -4.87
C GLY A 200 11.28 -0.77 -5.67
N ALA A 201 10.66 -1.70 -6.41
CA ALA A 201 9.43 -1.40 -7.15
C ALA A 201 8.23 -1.13 -6.24
N ASP A 202 8.12 -1.87 -5.12
CA ASP A 202 7.06 -1.63 -4.13
C ASP A 202 7.25 -0.23 -3.49
N LEU A 203 8.51 0.18 -3.24
CA LEU A 203 8.82 1.51 -2.73
C LEU A 203 8.52 2.64 -3.73
N VAL A 204 8.82 2.45 -5.02
CA VAL A 204 8.47 3.44 -6.05
C VAL A 204 6.95 3.55 -6.19
N LEU A 205 6.23 2.41 -6.22
CA LEU A 205 4.77 2.38 -6.29
C LEU A 205 4.13 3.06 -5.08
N TYR A 206 4.68 2.84 -3.88
CA TYR A 206 4.27 3.52 -2.67
C TYR A 206 4.41 5.04 -2.80
N PHE A 207 5.57 5.53 -3.23
CA PHE A 207 5.80 6.95 -3.46
C PHE A 207 4.82 7.53 -4.50
N GLN A 208 4.55 6.81 -5.59
CA GLN A 208 3.59 7.24 -6.61
C GLN A 208 2.16 7.37 -6.04
N ARG A 209 1.69 6.36 -5.29
CA ARG A 209 0.35 6.37 -4.68
C ARG A 209 0.19 7.48 -3.65
N THR A 210 1.14 7.60 -2.72
CA THR A 210 1.09 8.65 -1.69
C THR A 210 1.19 10.06 -2.28
N SER A 211 2.00 10.24 -3.34
CA SER A 211 2.05 11.51 -4.09
C SER A 211 0.72 11.83 -4.80
N ASN A 212 0.05 10.81 -5.34
CA ASN A 212 -1.27 10.98 -5.96
C ASN A 212 -2.34 11.37 -4.94
N LEU A 213 -2.35 10.74 -3.75
CA LEU A 213 -3.26 11.12 -2.67
C LEU A 213 -3.04 12.57 -2.23
N LYS A 214 -1.79 12.98 -2.00
CA LYS A 214 -1.42 14.37 -1.71
C LYS A 214 -1.83 15.33 -2.82
N LEU A 215 -1.70 14.90 -4.09
CA LEU A 215 -2.14 15.71 -5.21
C LEU A 215 -3.65 15.95 -5.14
N VAL A 216 -4.47 14.93 -4.86
CA VAL A 216 -5.93 15.10 -4.73
C VAL A 216 -6.29 16.13 -3.66
N GLU A 217 -5.57 16.18 -2.54
CA GLU A 217 -5.76 17.22 -1.52
C GLU A 217 -5.47 18.62 -2.08
N ILE A 218 -4.34 18.79 -2.76
CA ILE A 218 -3.98 20.06 -3.43
C ILE A 218 -5.03 20.45 -4.47
N LEU A 219 -5.54 19.50 -5.27
CA LEU A 219 -6.55 19.78 -6.29
C LEU A 219 -7.86 20.25 -5.68
N ARG A 220 -8.29 19.67 -4.55
CA ARG A 220 -9.48 20.12 -3.79
C ARG A 220 -9.31 21.53 -3.25
N GLU A 221 -8.13 21.87 -2.77
CA GLU A 221 -7.83 23.23 -2.29
C GLU A 221 -7.82 24.23 -3.44
N LEU A 222 -7.19 23.89 -4.57
CA LEU A 222 -7.17 24.71 -5.78
C LEU A 222 -8.57 24.95 -6.35
N GLU A 223 -9.43 23.92 -6.37
CA GLU A 223 -10.83 24.03 -6.81
C GLU A 223 -11.65 24.97 -5.90
N LYS A 224 -11.43 24.91 -4.58
CA LYS A 224 -12.14 25.76 -3.61
C LYS A 224 -11.65 27.20 -3.59
N ALA A 225 -10.34 27.42 -3.75
CA ALA A 225 -9.72 28.73 -3.53
C ALA A 225 -10.03 29.74 -4.62
N VAL A 226 -10.40 29.31 -5.83
CA VAL A 226 -10.57 30.21 -6.97
C VAL A 226 -11.88 29.92 -7.70
N SER A 227 -12.75 30.92 -7.74
CA SER A 227 -14.10 30.83 -8.30
C SER A 227 -14.13 30.51 -9.80
N THR A 228 -13.02 30.68 -10.53
CA THR A 228 -12.87 30.22 -11.93
C THR A 228 -11.41 30.28 -12.41
N ILE A 229 -10.62 29.21 -12.23
CA ILE A 229 -9.33 29.05 -12.94
C ILE A 229 -9.62 28.45 -14.33
N PRO A 230 -9.06 28.99 -15.42
CA PRO A 230 -9.13 28.34 -16.74
C PRO A 230 -8.60 26.89 -16.69
N PRO A 231 -9.27 25.91 -17.31
CA PRO A 231 -8.88 24.49 -17.20
C PRO A 231 -7.41 24.21 -17.56
N ALA A 232 -6.84 24.92 -18.53
CA ALA A 232 -5.43 24.78 -18.91
C ALA A 232 -4.47 25.22 -17.79
N GLU A 233 -4.76 26.35 -17.13
CA GLU A 233 -3.99 26.84 -15.99
C GLU A 233 -4.15 25.93 -14.77
N PHE A 234 -5.35 25.36 -14.57
CA PHE A 234 -5.57 24.37 -13.52
C PHE A 234 -4.71 23.13 -13.73
N VAL A 235 -4.70 22.59 -14.95
CA VAL A 235 -3.86 21.43 -15.34
C VAL A 235 -2.38 21.75 -15.19
N GLU A 236 -1.94 22.96 -15.57
CA GLU A 236 -0.56 23.42 -15.38
C GLU A 236 -0.15 23.35 -13.90
N LYS A 237 -0.92 24.01 -13.03
CA LYS A 237 -0.65 24.03 -11.57
C LYS A 237 -0.68 22.63 -10.97
N ALA A 238 -1.61 21.78 -11.42
CA ALA A 238 -1.71 20.40 -10.99
C ALA A 238 -0.47 19.57 -11.36
N LEU A 239 -0.05 19.64 -12.62
CA LEU A 239 1.13 18.92 -13.11
C LEU A 239 2.42 19.44 -12.46
N GLN A 240 2.56 20.75 -12.32
CA GLN A 240 3.70 21.35 -11.61
C GLN A 240 3.74 20.88 -10.14
N SER A 241 2.60 20.89 -9.44
CA SER A 241 2.52 20.42 -8.05
C SER A 241 2.91 18.95 -7.93
N ARG A 242 2.43 18.09 -8.84
CA ARG A 242 2.80 16.68 -8.86
C ARG A 242 4.29 16.48 -9.12
N LEU A 243 4.87 17.18 -10.10
CA LEU A 243 6.29 17.07 -10.43
C LEU A 243 7.20 17.59 -9.31
N LYS A 244 6.78 18.63 -8.59
CA LYS A 244 7.51 19.15 -7.43
C LYS A 244 7.72 18.11 -6.33
N MET A 245 6.77 17.17 -6.15
CA MET A 245 6.93 16.08 -5.18
C MET A 245 8.10 15.14 -5.53
N THR A 246 8.51 15.08 -6.80
CA THR A 246 9.63 14.25 -7.27
C THR A 246 10.98 14.93 -7.07
N ILE A 247 11.02 16.25 -6.94
CA ILE A 247 12.26 17.05 -6.83
C ILE A 247 13.24 16.52 -5.77
N PRO A 248 12.81 16.16 -4.53
CA PRO A 248 13.72 15.64 -3.51
C PRO A 248 14.46 14.36 -3.89
N TYR A 249 13.97 13.62 -4.91
CA TYR A 249 14.48 12.31 -5.32
C TYR A 249 15.11 12.32 -6.72
N LEU A 250 15.30 13.49 -7.35
CA LEU A 250 15.72 13.58 -8.76
C LEU A 250 17.01 12.84 -9.08
N SER A 251 17.99 12.85 -8.17
CA SER A 251 19.27 12.13 -8.36
C SER A 251 19.10 10.63 -8.53
N ARG A 252 18.00 10.06 -8.01
CA ARG A 252 17.66 8.63 -8.09
C ARG A 252 16.39 8.37 -8.89
N TRP A 253 15.74 9.40 -9.44
CA TRP A 253 14.50 9.24 -10.19
C TRP A 253 14.66 8.45 -11.52
N PRO A 254 15.78 8.58 -12.27
CA PRO A 254 16.01 7.72 -13.44
C PRO A 254 15.98 6.22 -13.10
N GLN A 255 16.47 5.83 -11.91
CA GLN A 255 16.37 4.45 -11.41
C GLN A 255 14.92 4.04 -11.18
N ALA A 256 14.10 4.90 -10.57
CA ALA A 256 12.67 4.65 -10.38
C ALA A 256 11.94 4.45 -11.72
N ILE A 257 12.19 5.33 -12.70
CA ILE A 257 11.62 5.20 -14.05
C ILE A 257 11.99 3.85 -14.66
N ALA A 258 13.27 3.47 -14.62
CA ALA A 258 13.74 2.19 -15.15
C ALA A 258 13.05 0.99 -14.48
N ILE A 259 12.92 1.00 -13.14
CA ILE A 259 12.22 -0.05 -12.39
C ILE A 259 10.75 -0.15 -12.82
N MET A 260 10.06 0.98 -12.97
CA MET A 260 8.64 1.01 -13.35
C MET A 260 8.40 0.60 -14.80
N SER A 261 9.38 0.78 -15.67
CA SER A 261 9.33 0.35 -17.08
C SER A 261 9.53 -1.16 -17.28
N LEU A 262 9.93 -1.90 -16.24
CA LEU A 262 10.07 -3.36 -16.34
C LEU A 262 8.69 -4.02 -16.50
N PRO A 263 8.54 -5.06 -17.36
CA PRO A 263 7.24 -5.68 -17.65
C PRO A 263 6.37 -6.06 -16.43
N PRO A 264 6.93 -6.60 -15.33
CA PRO A 264 6.14 -6.94 -14.13
C PRO A 264 5.55 -5.74 -13.38
N ASN A 265 6.04 -4.53 -13.66
CA ASN A 265 5.66 -3.29 -12.99
C ASN A 265 4.83 -2.36 -13.88
N VAL A 266 4.93 -2.49 -15.21
CA VAL A 266 4.23 -1.65 -16.19
C VAL A 266 2.73 -1.50 -15.92
N PRO A 267 1.96 -2.57 -15.63
CA PRO A 267 0.52 -2.41 -15.36
C PRO A 267 0.24 -1.48 -14.18
N SER A 268 0.94 -1.68 -13.06
CA SER A 268 0.78 -0.84 -11.87
C SER A 268 1.33 0.57 -12.06
N ALA A 269 2.41 0.73 -12.83
CA ALA A 269 2.94 2.04 -13.21
C ALA A 269 1.93 2.85 -14.03
N LEU A 270 1.30 2.18 -14.98
CA LEU A 270 0.38 2.83 -15.90
C LEU A 270 -0.94 3.13 -15.20
N ALA A 271 -1.43 2.23 -14.35
CA ALA A 271 -2.59 2.50 -13.50
C ALA A 271 -2.38 3.76 -12.63
N THR A 272 -1.21 3.93 -11.99
CA THR A 272 -0.97 5.14 -11.18
C THR A 272 -0.98 6.41 -12.02
N ILE A 273 -0.38 6.40 -13.21
CA ILE A 273 -0.40 7.53 -14.15
C ILE A 273 -1.83 7.86 -14.59
N LEU A 274 -2.59 6.84 -15.00
CA LEU A 274 -3.96 7.02 -15.48
C LEU A 274 -4.86 7.57 -14.38
N THR A 275 -4.72 7.09 -13.15
CA THR A 275 -5.43 7.65 -11.98
C THR A 275 -5.08 9.11 -11.75
N THR A 276 -3.78 9.47 -11.74
CA THR A 276 -3.34 10.87 -11.59
C THR A 276 -4.01 11.77 -12.63
N VAL A 277 -3.99 11.35 -13.89
CA VAL A 277 -4.50 12.16 -14.99
C VAL A 277 -6.03 12.24 -14.98
N ASP A 278 -6.70 11.16 -14.58
CA ASP A 278 -8.15 11.14 -14.38
C ASP A 278 -8.58 12.15 -13.30
N ASP A 279 -7.88 12.15 -12.15
CA ASP A 279 -8.12 13.11 -11.05
C ASP A 279 -7.88 14.55 -11.51
N ILE A 280 -6.75 14.84 -12.16
CA ILE A 280 -6.44 16.17 -12.68
C ILE A 280 -7.55 16.65 -13.63
N CYS A 281 -7.95 15.83 -14.60
CA CYS A 281 -9.03 16.20 -15.53
C CYS A 281 -10.37 16.41 -14.82
N TYR A 282 -10.70 15.56 -13.83
CA TYR A 282 -11.93 15.69 -13.05
C TYR A 282 -12.03 17.02 -12.31
N TYR A 283 -10.98 17.38 -11.56
CA TYR A 283 -10.92 18.64 -10.80
C TYR A 283 -10.74 19.87 -11.70
N ALA A 284 -10.16 19.71 -12.90
CA ALA A 284 -10.15 20.76 -13.93
C ALA A 284 -11.53 21.04 -14.56
N GLY A 285 -12.57 20.31 -14.13
CA GLY A 285 -13.94 20.49 -14.62
C GLY A 285 -14.27 19.70 -15.89
N ASP A 286 -13.43 18.75 -16.32
CA ASP A 286 -13.76 17.90 -17.47
C ASP A 286 -15.00 17.05 -17.17
N ARG A 287 -16.00 17.16 -18.04
CA ARG A 287 -17.23 16.33 -18.01
C ARG A 287 -17.42 15.57 -19.33
N SER A 288 -16.35 15.47 -20.14
CA SER A 288 -16.37 14.72 -21.39
C SER A 288 -16.69 13.25 -21.12
N VAL A 289 -17.43 12.61 -22.04
CA VAL A 289 -17.78 11.18 -21.94
C VAL A 289 -17.48 10.41 -23.24
N ASN A 290 -17.15 11.10 -24.33
CA ASN A 290 -16.92 10.46 -25.63
C ASN A 290 -15.42 10.43 -25.96
N PHE A 291 -15.04 10.34 -27.23
CA PHE A 291 -13.64 10.37 -27.67
C PHE A 291 -12.78 11.48 -27.01
N ASN A 292 -13.36 12.67 -26.78
CA ASN A 292 -12.69 13.76 -26.09
C ASN A 292 -12.18 13.39 -24.69
N TRP A 293 -12.86 12.50 -23.97
CA TRP A 293 -12.42 12.00 -22.67
C TRP A 293 -11.07 11.30 -22.77
N TYR A 294 -10.89 10.44 -23.79
CA TYR A 294 -9.66 9.70 -24.04
C TYR A 294 -8.55 10.64 -24.53
N VAL A 295 -8.84 11.52 -25.49
CA VAL A 295 -7.84 12.45 -26.04
C VAL A 295 -7.30 13.39 -24.97
N ARG A 296 -8.17 13.93 -24.10
CA ARG A 296 -7.73 14.81 -23.00
C ARG A 296 -6.80 14.07 -22.03
N ARG A 297 -7.15 12.85 -21.61
CA ARG A 297 -6.33 12.07 -20.68
C ARG A 297 -5.01 11.63 -21.31
N LEU A 298 -5.01 11.18 -22.56
CA LEU A 298 -3.77 10.85 -23.25
C LEU A 298 -2.89 12.09 -23.45
N GLY A 299 -3.49 13.24 -23.77
CA GLY A 299 -2.78 14.52 -23.87
C GLY A 299 -2.10 14.90 -22.56
N VAL A 300 -2.85 14.92 -21.45
CA VAL A 300 -2.31 15.26 -20.12
C VAL A 300 -1.26 14.23 -19.66
N ALA A 301 -1.48 12.94 -19.90
CA ALA A 301 -0.50 11.89 -19.60
C ALA A 301 0.80 12.07 -20.39
N GLY A 302 0.70 12.37 -21.69
CA GLY A 302 1.84 12.64 -22.55
C GLY A 302 2.62 13.88 -22.11
N VAL A 303 1.92 14.97 -21.79
CA VAL A 303 2.53 16.19 -21.25
C VAL A 303 3.24 15.91 -19.93
N TYR A 304 2.59 15.20 -19.00
CA TYR A 304 3.18 14.84 -17.70
C TYR A 304 4.49 14.07 -17.90
N LYS A 305 4.48 13.02 -18.72
CA LYS A 305 5.66 12.17 -18.93
C LYS A 305 6.78 12.84 -19.72
N ALA A 306 6.44 13.63 -20.74
CA ALA A 306 7.45 14.42 -21.44
C ALA A 306 8.12 15.44 -20.50
N THR A 307 7.33 16.08 -19.62
CA THR A 307 7.85 17.06 -18.66
C THR A 307 8.66 16.39 -17.55
N GLU A 308 8.25 15.22 -17.07
CA GLU A 308 9.00 14.41 -16.11
C GLU A 308 10.40 14.03 -16.65
N LEU A 309 10.48 13.61 -17.91
CA LEU A 309 11.76 13.29 -18.57
C LEU A 309 12.62 14.53 -18.87
N TYR A 310 12.01 15.71 -19.00
CA TYR A 310 12.73 16.96 -19.10
C TYR A 310 13.30 17.36 -17.73
N LEU A 311 12.49 17.27 -16.68
CA LEU A 311 12.84 17.64 -15.30
C LEU A 311 14.09 16.92 -14.79
N ILE A 312 14.24 15.63 -15.09
CA ILE A 312 15.41 14.84 -14.65
C ILE A 312 16.75 15.34 -15.23
N GLN A 313 16.72 16.14 -16.29
CA GLN A 313 17.91 16.71 -16.95
C GLN A 313 18.08 18.21 -16.69
N ASP A 314 17.08 18.86 -16.09
CA ASP A 314 17.06 20.30 -15.90
C ASP A 314 17.99 20.74 -14.77
N LYS A 315 18.88 21.69 -15.08
CA LYS A 315 19.83 22.31 -14.14
C LYS A 315 19.59 23.81 -13.96
N SER A 316 18.51 24.34 -14.53
CA SER A 316 18.14 25.73 -14.37
C SER A 316 17.72 26.03 -12.92
N PRO A 317 17.89 27.28 -12.44
CA PRO A 317 17.44 27.68 -11.11
C PRO A 317 15.95 27.39 -10.92
N GLU A 318 15.59 26.75 -9.80
CA GLU A 318 14.21 26.38 -9.46
C GLU A 318 13.45 25.62 -10.58
N TYR A 319 14.18 24.96 -11.48
CA TYR A 319 13.63 24.21 -12.62
C TYR A 319 12.79 25.06 -13.59
N GLU A 320 13.14 26.35 -13.75
CA GLU A 320 12.41 27.28 -14.61
C GLU A 320 12.29 26.77 -16.06
N ALA A 321 13.31 26.12 -16.60
CA ALA A 321 13.28 25.56 -17.95
C ALA A 321 12.23 24.44 -18.07
N THR A 322 12.07 23.60 -17.05
CA THR A 322 11.01 22.59 -16.97
C THR A 322 9.62 23.22 -16.98
N TRP A 323 9.40 24.29 -16.22
CA TRP A 323 8.09 24.95 -16.17
C TRP A 323 7.75 25.64 -17.50
N LYS A 324 8.73 26.24 -18.18
CA LYS A 324 8.55 26.73 -19.55
C LYS A 324 8.25 25.59 -20.54
N PHE A 325 8.93 24.45 -20.39
CA PHE A 325 8.69 23.26 -21.21
C PHE A 325 7.27 22.73 -21.02
N LEU A 326 6.80 22.62 -19.77
CA LEU A 326 5.44 22.23 -19.42
C LEU A 326 4.40 23.10 -20.13
N ASN A 327 4.54 24.41 -20.04
CA ASN A 327 3.58 25.36 -20.60
C ASN A 327 3.51 25.27 -22.12
N ARG A 328 4.66 25.11 -22.78
CA ARG A 328 4.72 24.85 -24.23
C ARG A 328 4.03 23.54 -24.60
N ARG A 329 4.27 22.46 -23.85
CA ARG A 329 3.65 21.15 -24.11
C ARG A 329 2.14 21.15 -23.89
N LEU A 330 1.65 21.89 -22.89
CA LEU A 330 0.21 22.09 -22.69
C LEU A 330 -0.42 22.85 -23.86
N ALA A 331 0.21 23.94 -24.33
CA ALA A 331 -0.28 24.70 -25.48
C ALA A 331 -0.36 23.82 -26.75
N GLU A 332 0.66 23.00 -27.01
CA GLU A 332 0.66 22.06 -28.13
C GLU A 332 -0.41 20.97 -27.99
N ALA A 333 -0.62 20.44 -26.79
CA ALA A 333 -1.67 19.44 -26.54
C ALA A 333 -3.07 20.02 -26.82
N VAL A 334 -3.32 21.30 -26.48
CA VAL A 334 -4.56 22.00 -26.81
C VAL A 334 -4.72 22.13 -28.32
N GLN A 335 -3.67 22.54 -29.05
CA GLN A 335 -3.71 22.66 -30.50
C GLN A 335 -3.98 21.32 -31.19
N ILE A 336 -3.30 20.24 -30.77
CA ILE A 336 -3.52 18.88 -31.30
C ILE A 336 -4.96 18.44 -31.02
N HIS A 337 -5.47 18.68 -29.82
CA HIS A 337 -6.86 18.36 -29.49
C HIS A 337 -7.84 19.09 -30.41
N GLU A 338 -7.66 20.39 -30.65
CA GLU A 338 -8.51 21.15 -31.57
C GLU A 338 -8.47 20.60 -33.00
N ILE A 339 -7.29 20.22 -33.50
CA ILE A 339 -7.14 19.63 -34.84
C ILE A 339 -7.92 18.31 -34.91
N LEU A 340 -7.73 17.42 -33.92
CA LEU A 340 -8.41 16.13 -33.85
C LEU A 340 -9.93 16.26 -33.69
N CYS A 341 -10.42 17.32 -33.04
CA CYS A 341 -11.85 17.58 -32.88
C CYS A 341 -12.48 18.25 -34.12
N LYS A 342 -11.75 19.12 -34.83
CA LYS A 342 -12.22 19.79 -36.05
C LYS A 342 -12.17 18.89 -37.28
N SER A 343 -11.30 17.89 -37.26
CA SER A 343 -11.20 16.92 -38.34
C SER A 343 -12.36 15.92 -38.25
N ASP A 344 -13.39 16.08 -39.09
CA ASP A 344 -14.41 15.05 -39.42
C ASP A 344 -13.78 13.85 -40.16
N ILE A 345 -12.59 13.41 -39.74
CA ILE A 345 -11.97 12.24 -40.33
C ILE A 345 -12.71 11.04 -39.74
N GLY A 346 -13.22 10.18 -40.62
CA GLY A 346 -13.85 8.89 -40.35
C GLY A 346 -12.89 7.91 -39.67
N VAL A 347 -12.47 8.25 -38.45
CA VAL A 347 -11.52 7.54 -37.62
C VAL A 347 -12.32 6.74 -36.60
N SER A 348 -13.11 5.75 -37.01
CA SER A 348 -13.71 4.80 -36.05
C SER A 348 -12.62 3.86 -35.50
N GLY A 349 -11.74 3.33 -36.37
CA GLY A 349 -10.71 2.37 -36.00
C GLY A 349 -9.74 2.84 -34.90
N PRO A 350 -9.10 4.02 -35.03
CA PRO A 350 -8.23 4.53 -33.96
C PRO A 350 -8.96 4.94 -32.67
N LYS A 351 -10.26 5.28 -32.73
CA LYS A 351 -11.06 5.55 -31.53
C LYS A 351 -11.27 4.27 -30.71
N ASP A 352 -11.60 3.17 -31.39
CA ASP A 352 -11.88 1.88 -30.74
C ASP A 352 -10.60 1.23 -30.20
N ALA A 353 -9.48 1.37 -30.91
CA ALA A 353 -8.17 0.87 -30.47
C ALA A 353 -7.65 1.62 -29.22
N VAL A 354 -7.73 2.95 -29.20
CA VAL A 354 -7.35 3.78 -28.05
C VAL A 354 -8.21 3.45 -26.83
N THR A 355 -9.51 3.33 -27.05
CA THR A 355 -10.48 2.97 -26.00
C THR A 355 -10.14 1.61 -25.40
N SER A 356 -9.94 0.60 -26.24
CA SER A 356 -9.66 -0.78 -25.82
C SER A 356 -8.34 -0.90 -25.05
N ALA A 357 -7.27 -0.24 -25.53
CA ALA A 357 -5.98 -0.23 -24.87
C ALA A 357 -6.05 0.43 -23.48
N PHE A 358 -6.74 1.57 -23.39
CA PHE A 358 -6.90 2.30 -22.13
C PHE A 358 -7.69 1.49 -21.09
N VAL A 359 -8.78 0.85 -21.51
CA VAL A 359 -9.63 0.00 -20.65
C VAL A 359 -8.85 -1.22 -20.16
N THR A 360 -8.15 -1.91 -21.06
CA THR A 360 -7.37 -3.12 -20.72
C THR A 360 -6.33 -2.80 -19.66
N VAL A 361 -5.58 -1.72 -19.87
CA VAL A 361 -4.54 -1.27 -18.95
C VAL A 361 -5.09 -0.88 -17.57
N ARG A 362 -6.24 -0.21 -17.51
CA ARG A 362 -6.84 0.22 -16.23
C ARG A 362 -7.33 -0.96 -15.39
N HIS A 363 -7.65 -2.09 -16.01
CA HIS A 363 -8.17 -3.28 -15.34
C HIS A 363 -7.10 -4.35 -14.98
N CYS A 364 -5.82 -4.10 -15.26
CA CYS A 364 -4.69 -4.95 -14.87
C CYS A 364 -4.03 -4.45 -13.57
#